data_AF-A0A951S1Q7-F1
#
_entry.id   AF-A0A951S1Q7-F1
#
_cell.length_a   1.000
_cell.length_b   1.000
_cell.length_c   1.000
_cell.angle_alpha   90.00
_cell.angle_beta   90.00
_cell.angle_gamma   90.00
#
_symmetry.space_group_name_H-M   'P 1'
#
loop_
_entity.id
_entity.type
_entity.pdbx_description
1 polymer ?
#
loop_
_entity_poly.entity_id
_entity_poly.type
_entity_poly.pdbx_seq_one_letter_code
_entity_poly.pdbx_strand_id
1 'polypeptide(L)'
;MTIKISSSILLLFILVFTACKKEIKEEPFVFNGTSFLEQVTEAINGNEASKKIFQGLHNFNVPLNSYNKILVDSILINNIRYFALLMENQNPIHNLFAIVDDELNVLLKDESLNGYLNLDFKKSGSRIFAVITEDFISKASVKLRRISYYSLEQHNSELTFRQFTNINTDEKEAEQIITGISDTAIVTNIFFTKPKDERSLKDVFNYNAGLQRYLSNKNLFDSLIIREIRAIKTFSNKNLITDTTKKY
;
A
#
# COMPACT_ATOMS: atom_id res chain seq x y z
N MET A 1 -37.43 36.99 -66.98
CA MET A 1 -38.13 36.91 -65.67
C MET A 1 -37.07 36.85 -64.59
N THR A 2 -36.68 38.01 -64.08
CA THR A 2 -35.56 38.19 -63.14
C THR A 2 -36.11 38.17 -61.73
N ILE A 3 -35.82 37.10 -60.98
CA ILE A 3 -36.22 36.97 -59.58
C ILE A 3 -35.30 37.86 -58.74
N LYS A 4 -35.82 38.99 -58.26
CA LYS A 4 -35.16 39.80 -57.23
C LYS A 4 -35.27 39.05 -55.90
N ILE A 5 -34.22 38.35 -55.53
CA ILE A 5 -34.07 37.78 -54.20
C ILE A 5 -33.76 38.94 -53.25
N SER A 6 -34.70 39.25 -52.36
CA SER A 6 -34.55 40.23 -51.30
C SER A 6 -33.33 39.89 -50.42
N SER A 7 -32.45 40.87 -50.22
CA SER A 7 -31.26 40.78 -49.36
C SER A 7 -31.58 40.37 -47.92
N SER A 8 -32.85 40.42 -47.50
CA SER A 8 -33.31 40.00 -46.18
C SER A 8 -33.51 38.49 -46.04
N ILE A 9 -33.68 37.75 -47.14
CA ILE A 9 -33.87 36.29 -47.13
C ILE A 9 -32.51 35.57 -47.04
N LEU A 10 -31.45 36.16 -47.62
CA LEU A 10 -30.10 35.62 -47.54
C LEU A 10 -29.49 35.74 -46.13
N LEU A 11 -29.87 36.78 -45.37
CA LEU A 11 -29.40 36.98 -44.00
C LEU A 11 -30.04 36.00 -43.00
N LEU A 12 -31.29 35.58 -43.26
CA LEU A 12 -32.02 34.65 -42.39
C LEU A 12 -31.48 33.21 -42.50
N PHE A 13 -30.92 32.83 -43.65
CA PHE A 13 -30.32 31.50 -43.84
C PHE A 13 -28.94 31.34 -43.20
N ILE A 14 -28.22 32.44 -42.93
CA ILE A 14 -26.89 32.41 -42.30
C ILE A 14 -27.00 32.26 -40.77
N LEU A 15 -28.10 32.72 -40.17
CA LEU A 15 -28.34 32.62 -38.72
C LEU A 15 -28.77 31.24 -38.23
N VAL A 16 -29.11 30.30 -39.13
CA VAL A 16 -29.51 28.93 -38.74
C VAL A 16 -28.28 28.00 -38.60
N PHE A 17 -27.09 28.43 -39.01
CA PHE A 17 -25.86 27.63 -38.94
C PHE A 17 -24.91 28.05 -37.80
N THR A 18 -25.30 28.95 -36.90
CA THR A 18 -24.59 29.10 -35.62
C THR A 18 -24.89 27.88 -34.77
N ALA A 19 -24.05 26.88 -34.97
CA ALA A 19 -23.94 25.64 -34.25
C ALA A 19 -24.28 25.83 -32.77
N CYS A 20 -25.39 25.21 -32.35
CA CYS A 20 -25.52 24.74 -30.99
C CYS A 20 -24.42 23.67 -30.83
N LYS A 21 -23.20 24.09 -30.48
CA LYS A 21 -22.21 23.18 -29.94
C LYS A 21 -22.87 22.64 -28.69
N LYS A 22 -23.34 21.40 -28.77
CA LYS A 22 -23.72 20.61 -27.61
C LYS A 22 -22.50 20.71 -26.70
N GLU A 23 -22.59 21.48 -25.63
CA GLU A 23 -21.63 21.36 -24.54
C GLU A 23 -21.69 19.88 -24.17
N ILE A 24 -20.64 19.17 -24.54
CA ILE A 24 -20.37 17.87 -23.97
C ILE A 24 -20.17 18.23 -22.51
N LYS A 25 -21.23 18.07 -21.71
CA LYS A 25 -21.09 18.06 -20.27
C LYS A 25 -20.10 16.95 -20.01
N GLU A 26 -18.86 17.32 -19.73
CA GLU A 26 -17.91 16.38 -19.18
C GLU A 26 -18.62 15.75 -18.00
N GLU A 27 -18.82 14.44 -18.05
CA GLU A 27 -19.33 13.73 -16.89
C GLU A 27 -18.37 14.06 -15.74
N PRO A 28 -18.88 14.44 -14.55
CA PRO A 28 -18.01 14.78 -13.44
C PRO A 28 -17.08 13.59 -13.23
N PHE A 29 -15.77 13.85 -13.28
CA PHE A 29 -14.76 12.82 -13.04
C PHE A 29 -15.05 12.17 -11.68
N VAL A 30 -15.57 10.94 -11.70
CA VAL A 30 -15.85 10.19 -10.49
C VAL A 30 -14.59 9.46 -10.11
N PHE A 31 -13.88 10.02 -9.13
CA PHE A 31 -12.68 9.39 -8.58
C PHE A 31 -13.04 8.02 -7.99
N ASN A 32 -12.48 6.97 -8.59
CA ASN A 32 -12.63 5.57 -8.22
C ASN A 32 -11.29 4.83 -8.36
N GLY A 33 -11.23 3.57 -7.93
CA GLY A 33 -9.98 2.80 -7.90
C GLY A 33 -9.30 2.68 -9.27
N THR A 34 -10.07 2.53 -10.35
CA THR A 34 -9.55 2.48 -11.72
C THR A 34 -8.92 3.81 -12.12
N SER A 35 -9.65 4.92 -11.90
CA SER A 35 -9.15 6.25 -12.23
C SER A 35 -7.91 6.62 -11.39
N PHE A 36 -7.83 6.15 -10.13
CA PHE A 36 -6.66 6.35 -9.29
C PHE A 36 -5.46 5.59 -9.85
N LEU A 37 -5.63 4.31 -10.19
CA LEU A 37 -4.57 3.50 -10.79
C LEU A 37 -4.06 4.13 -12.10
N GLU A 38 -4.96 4.61 -12.95
CA GLU A 38 -4.61 5.31 -14.19
C GLU A 38 -3.78 6.56 -13.91
N GLN A 39 -4.23 7.43 -13.01
CA GLN A 39 -3.50 8.65 -12.65
C GLN A 39 -2.12 8.35 -12.05
N VAL A 40 -1.99 7.32 -11.20
CA VAL A 40 -0.69 6.88 -10.67
C VAL A 40 0.22 6.40 -11.79
N THR A 41 -0.32 5.62 -12.73
CA THR A 41 0.43 5.10 -13.88
C THR A 41 0.92 6.23 -14.78
N GLU A 42 0.06 7.22 -15.06
CA GLU A 42 0.42 8.42 -15.82
C GLU A 42 1.49 9.26 -15.12
N ALA A 43 1.39 9.42 -13.80
CA ALA A 43 2.42 10.12 -13.01
C ALA A 43 3.79 9.44 -13.13
N ILE A 44 3.83 8.10 -13.06
CA ILE A 44 5.05 7.29 -13.26
C ILE A 44 5.58 7.42 -14.69
N ASN A 45 4.70 7.49 -15.70
CA ASN A 45 5.08 7.65 -17.10
C ASN A 45 5.55 9.07 -17.45
N GLY A 46 5.52 10.02 -16.51
CA GLY A 46 6.06 11.36 -16.69
C GLY A 46 5.01 12.45 -16.91
N ASN A 47 3.71 12.17 -16.74
CA ASN A 47 2.67 13.18 -16.87
C ASN A 47 2.74 14.20 -15.71
N GLU A 48 3.10 15.45 -16.00
CA GLU A 48 3.29 16.49 -14.98
C GLU A 48 1.98 16.88 -14.27
N ALA A 49 0.83 16.79 -14.93
CA ALA A 49 -0.47 17.05 -14.29
C ALA A 49 -0.77 15.97 -13.25
N SER A 50 -0.60 14.69 -13.61
CA SER A 50 -0.79 13.57 -12.69
C SER A 50 0.23 13.55 -11.55
N LYS A 51 1.50 13.91 -11.81
CA LYS A 51 2.51 14.07 -10.75
C LYS A 51 2.13 15.15 -9.74
N LYS A 52 1.56 16.27 -10.20
CA LYS A 52 1.12 17.36 -9.34
C LYS A 52 -0.03 16.93 -8.42
N ILE A 53 -0.94 16.09 -8.92
CA ILE A 53 -2.04 15.52 -8.13
C ILE A 53 -1.48 14.72 -6.93
N PHE A 54 -0.45 13.92 -7.15
CA PHE A 54 0.15 13.06 -6.13
C PHE A 54 1.42 13.64 -5.50
N GLN A 55 1.56 14.97 -5.52
CA GLN A 55 2.72 15.63 -4.92
C GLN A 55 2.78 15.29 -3.42
N GLY A 56 3.89 14.68 -3.00
CA GLY A 56 4.09 14.24 -1.60
C GLY A 56 3.72 12.78 -1.32
N LEU A 57 2.96 12.12 -2.21
CA LEU A 57 2.60 10.72 -2.09
C LEU A 57 3.79 9.79 -2.42
N HIS A 58 4.46 10.03 -3.54
CA HIS A 58 5.58 9.19 -3.99
C HIS A 58 6.58 9.96 -4.85
N ASN A 59 7.81 9.45 -4.92
CA ASN A 59 8.80 9.92 -5.90
C ASN A 59 8.65 9.13 -7.21
N PHE A 60 7.95 9.71 -8.19
CA PHE A 60 7.66 9.09 -9.49
C PHE A 60 8.84 9.06 -10.48
N ASN A 61 10.08 9.09 -9.98
CA ASN A 61 11.30 9.01 -10.82
C ASN A 61 11.72 7.57 -11.15
N VAL A 62 10.93 6.59 -10.72
CA VAL A 62 11.20 5.15 -10.89
C VAL A 62 10.35 4.63 -12.06
N PRO A 63 10.94 4.01 -13.10
CA PRO A 63 10.22 3.59 -14.30
C PRO A 63 9.08 2.58 -14.03
N LEU A 64 7.98 2.67 -14.78
CA LEU A 64 6.81 1.80 -14.63
C LEU A 64 7.14 0.30 -14.73
N ASN A 65 8.02 -0.07 -15.65
CA ASN A 65 8.44 -1.46 -15.88
C ASN A 65 9.29 -2.07 -14.75
N SER A 66 9.70 -1.27 -13.77
CA SER A 66 10.42 -1.75 -12.57
C SER A 66 9.48 -2.19 -11.45
N TYR A 67 8.17 -1.91 -11.55
CA TYR A 67 7.18 -2.37 -10.60
C TYR A 67 6.71 -3.79 -10.96
N ASN A 68 6.79 -4.69 -9.99
CA ASN A 68 6.18 -6.02 -10.10
C ASN A 68 4.66 -5.93 -9.99
N LYS A 69 4.15 -4.96 -9.21
CA LYS A 69 2.73 -4.75 -8.96
C LYS A 69 2.45 -3.32 -8.56
N ILE A 70 1.38 -2.76 -9.10
CA ILE A 70 0.73 -1.54 -8.61
C ILE A 70 -0.74 -1.90 -8.42
N LEU A 71 -1.20 -1.84 -7.17
CA LEU A 71 -2.54 -2.20 -6.78
C LEU A 71 -3.20 -0.99 -6.13
N VAL A 72 -4.41 -0.69 -6.58
CA VAL A 72 -5.32 0.21 -5.88
C VAL A 72 -6.51 -0.59 -5.42
N ASP A 73 -6.85 -0.46 -4.14
CA ASP A 73 -8.08 -0.98 -3.55
C ASP A 73 -8.80 0.13 -2.78
N SER A 74 -10.05 -0.08 -2.39
CA SER A 74 -10.80 0.92 -1.63
C SER A 74 -11.71 0.29 -0.58
N ILE A 75 -11.93 1.04 0.49
CA ILE A 75 -12.85 0.68 1.56
C ILE A 75 -13.73 1.86 1.93
N LEU A 76 -15.00 1.59 2.26
CA LEU A 76 -15.94 2.60 2.73
C LEU A 76 -16.08 2.51 4.25
N ILE A 77 -15.77 3.58 4.96
CA ILE A 77 -15.86 3.66 6.42
C ILE A 77 -16.65 4.91 6.77
N ASN A 78 -17.81 4.75 7.41
CA ASN A 78 -18.70 5.86 7.79
C ASN A 78 -19.01 6.83 6.63
N ASN A 79 -19.34 6.27 5.46
CA ASN A 79 -19.61 6.99 4.20
C ASN A 79 -18.43 7.74 3.58
N ILE A 80 -17.23 7.66 4.16
CA ILE A 80 -16.00 8.19 3.56
C ILE A 80 -15.28 7.05 2.86
N ARG A 81 -14.87 7.28 1.60
CA ARG A 81 -14.11 6.31 0.83
C ARG A 81 -12.63 6.55 1.02
N TYR A 82 -11.93 5.49 1.38
CA TYR A 82 -10.47 5.47 1.49
C TYR A 82 -9.92 4.61 0.37
N PHE A 83 -8.82 5.05 -0.23
CA PHE A 83 -8.10 4.30 -1.23
C PHE A 83 -6.74 3.87 -0.70
N ALA A 84 -6.43 2.60 -0.91
CA ALA A 84 -5.14 2.02 -0.60
C ALA A 84 -4.33 1.88 -1.88
N LEU A 85 -3.14 2.46 -1.91
CA LEU A 85 -2.15 2.28 -2.97
C LEU A 85 -1.04 1.38 -2.46
N LEU A 86 -0.82 0.25 -3.13
CA LEU A 86 0.30 -0.66 -2.88
C LEU A 86 1.17 -0.76 -4.13
N MET A 87 2.42 -0.34 -4.03
CA MET A 87 3.42 -0.40 -5.08
C MET A 87 4.55 -1.34 -4.65
N GLU A 88 4.70 -2.45 -5.37
CA GLU A 88 5.78 -3.43 -5.20
C GLU A 88 6.78 -3.25 -6.34
N ASN A 89 8.00 -2.86 -5.99
CA ASN A 89 9.10 -2.64 -6.92
C ASN A 89 10.12 -3.79 -6.86
N GLN A 90 10.78 -4.05 -7.98
CA GLN A 90 11.93 -4.97 -8.04
C GLN A 90 13.02 -4.60 -7.02
N ASN A 91 13.20 -3.31 -6.77
CA ASN A 91 14.03 -2.80 -5.68
C ASN A 91 13.16 -2.31 -4.51
N PRO A 92 13.14 -3.00 -3.36
CA PRO A 92 12.26 -2.69 -2.24
C PRO A 92 12.42 -1.30 -1.64
N ILE A 93 13.52 -0.58 -1.90
CA ILE A 93 13.65 0.82 -1.48
C ILE A 93 12.58 1.73 -2.10
N HIS A 94 11.98 1.29 -3.20
CA HIS A 94 10.91 2.00 -3.92
C HIS A 94 9.53 1.40 -3.67
N ASN A 95 9.41 0.46 -2.73
CA ASN A 95 8.10 -0.04 -2.29
C ASN A 95 7.33 1.07 -1.58
N LEU A 96 6.02 1.09 -1.78
CA LEU A 96 5.14 2.06 -1.13
C LEU A 96 3.82 1.40 -0.75
N PHE A 97 3.38 1.65 0.48
CA PHE A 97 1.98 1.57 0.84
C PHE A 97 1.49 2.94 1.28
N ALA A 98 0.33 3.35 0.79
CA ALA A 98 -0.29 4.60 1.20
C ALA A 98 -1.80 4.47 1.30
N ILE A 99 -2.38 5.26 2.20
CA ILE A 99 -3.83 5.48 2.29
C ILE A 99 -4.10 6.94 1.97
N VAL A 100 -5.07 7.17 1.08
CA VAL A 100 -5.60 8.50 0.77
C VAL A 100 -7.12 8.50 0.95
N ASP A 101 -7.69 9.67 1.23
CA ASP A 101 -9.15 9.85 1.18
C ASP A 101 -9.64 10.15 -0.25
N ASP A 102 -10.94 10.45 -0.38
CA ASP A 102 -11.59 10.79 -1.65
C ASP A 102 -11.19 12.16 -2.21
N GLU A 103 -10.61 13.01 -1.38
CA GLU A 103 -9.99 14.29 -1.76
C GLU A 103 -8.50 14.16 -2.09
N LEU A 104 -7.94 12.94 -2.07
CA LEU A 104 -6.52 12.62 -2.30
C LEU A 104 -5.57 13.12 -1.21
N ASN A 105 -6.07 13.45 -0.02
CA ASN A 105 -5.21 13.77 1.10
C ASN A 105 -4.46 12.52 1.56
N VAL A 106 -3.14 12.60 1.70
CA VAL A 106 -2.31 11.49 2.17
C VAL A 106 -2.50 11.33 3.68
N LEU A 107 -3.17 10.25 4.09
CA LEU A 107 -3.42 9.94 5.49
C LEU A 107 -2.31 9.08 6.10
N LEU A 108 -1.72 8.21 5.29
CA LEU A 108 -0.64 7.33 5.68
C LEU A 108 0.30 7.12 4.51
N LYS A 109 1.60 7.07 4.81
CA LYS A 109 2.63 6.66 3.88
C LYS A 109 3.63 5.74 4.57
N ASP A 110 3.95 4.61 3.95
CA ASP A 110 4.95 3.66 4.42
C ASP A 110 5.84 3.16 3.28
N GLU A 111 7.10 3.60 3.30
CA GLU A 111 8.15 3.27 2.33
C GLU A 111 9.14 2.23 2.91
N SER A 112 8.83 1.63 4.08
CA SER A 112 9.73 0.71 4.80
C SER A 112 9.46 -0.77 4.54
N LEU A 113 8.69 -1.06 3.49
CA LEU A 113 8.22 -2.40 3.12
C LEU A 113 9.26 -3.18 2.32
N ASN A 114 9.31 -4.49 2.49
CA ASN A 114 10.32 -5.35 1.87
C ASN A 114 9.71 -6.50 1.08
N GLY A 115 10.40 -6.88 -0.01
CA GLY A 115 10.08 -8.07 -0.80
C GLY A 115 8.70 -8.04 -1.43
N TYR A 116 8.04 -9.19 -1.44
CA TYR A 116 6.74 -9.40 -2.06
C TYR A 116 5.61 -9.00 -1.11
N LEU A 117 4.70 -8.18 -1.59
CA LEU A 117 3.70 -7.51 -0.77
C LEU A 117 2.32 -8.09 -1.05
N ASN A 118 1.46 -8.19 -0.03
CA ASN A 118 0.04 -8.48 -0.23
C ASN A 118 -0.80 -7.55 0.64
N LEU A 119 -1.91 -7.05 0.10
CA LEU A 119 -2.87 -6.21 0.82
C LEU A 119 -4.17 -6.97 1.07
N ASP A 120 -4.70 -6.81 2.26
CA ASP A 120 -6.04 -7.25 2.65
C ASP A 120 -6.67 -6.21 3.59
N PHE A 121 -8.00 -6.21 3.73
CA PHE A 121 -8.71 -5.42 4.72
C PHE A 121 -9.37 -6.32 5.74
N LYS A 122 -9.15 -6.04 7.03
CA LYS A 122 -9.68 -6.84 8.12
C LYS A 122 -10.43 -5.98 9.12
N LYS A 123 -11.65 -6.40 9.47
CA LYS A 123 -12.37 -5.86 10.64
C LYS A 123 -12.14 -6.75 11.85
N SER A 124 -11.83 -6.16 12.99
CA SER A 124 -11.71 -6.88 14.26
C SER A 124 -12.16 -5.99 15.41
N GLY A 125 -13.19 -6.42 16.13
CA GLY A 125 -13.85 -5.57 17.12
C GLY A 125 -14.46 -4.34 16.45
N SER A 126 -14.15 -3.16 17.01
CA SER A 126 -14.58 -1.88 16.45
C SER A 126 -13.64 -1.35 15.36
N ARG A 127 -12.43 -1.91 15.25
CA ARG A 127 -11.36 -1.42 14.38
C ARG A 127 -11.39 -2.06 13.00
N ILE A 128 -10.98 -1.26 12.01
CA ILE A 128 -10.76 -1.69 10.64
C ILE A 128 -9.27 -1.51 10.35
N PHE A 129 -8.67 -2.51 9.72
CA PHE A 129 -7.25 -2.51 9.39
C PHE A 129 -7.05 -2.70 7.89
N ALA A 130 -6.11 -1.95 7.31
CA ALA A 130 -5.38 -2.43 6.15
C ALA A 130 -4.24 -3.33 6.65
N VAL A 131 -4.11 -4.51 6.07
CA VAL A 131 -3.14 -5.53 6.48
C VAL A 131 -2.19 -5.77 5.33
N ILE A 132 -0.91 -5.46 5.54
CA ILE A 132 0.15 -5.77 4.59
C ILE A 132 0.93 -6.99 5.08
N THR A 133 1.03 -8.01 4.24
CA THR A 133 1.97 -9.13 4.44
C THR A 133 3.15 -8.96 3.51
N GLU A 134 4.35 -9.18 4.03
CA GLU A 134 5.63 -9.00 3.35
C GLU A 134 6.42 -10.30 3.42
N ASP A 135 6.73 -10.90 2.27
CA ASP A 135 7.60 -12.08 2.17
C ASP A 135 8.94 -11.68 1.53
N PHE A 136 10.05 -11.91 2.24
CA PHE A 136 11.37 -11.51 1.75
C PHE A 136 12.49 -12.41 2.23
N ILE A 137 13.63 -12.35 1.54
CA ILE A 137 14.85 -13.07 1.90
C ILE A 137 15.81 -12.07 2.56
N SER A 138 16.16 -12.33 3.82
CA SER A 138 17.22 -11.65 4.55
C SER A 138 18.51 -12.47 4.52
N LYS A 139 19.65 -11.78 4.61
CA LYS A 139 21.03 -12.29 4.79
C LYS A 139 21.23 -13.78 4.45
N ALA A 140 21.87 -14.06 3.31
CA ALA A 140 22.39 -15.36 2.90
C ALA A 140 21.39 -16.49 2.59
N SER A 141 20.12 -16.46 3.04
CA SER A 141 19.00 -17.35 2.60
C SER A 141 17.79 -17.34 3.54
N VAL A 142 17.77 -16.50 4.59
CA VAL A 142 16.72 -16.50 5.60
C VAL A 142 15.42 -15.98 5.01
N LYS A 143 14.45 -16.86 4.82
CA LYS A 143 13.10 -16.44 4.40
C LYS A 143 12.36 -15.91 5.62
N LEU A 144 11.83 -14.71 5.50
CA LEU A 144 11.07 -14.03 6.55
C LEU A 144 9.70 -13.64 6.01
N ARG A 145 8.70 -13.75 6.87
CA ARG A 145 7.41 -13.08 6.68
C ARG A 145 7.21 -12.04 7.76
N ARG A 146 6.77 -10.85 7.38
CA ARG A 146 6.34 -9.79 8.29
C ARG A 146 4.89 -9.41 7.98
N ILE A 147 4.14 -9.08 9.02
CA ILE A 147 2.79 -8.55 8.88
C ILE A 147 2.74 -7.14 9.48
N SER A 148 2.01 -6.25 8.84
CA SER A 148 1.78 -4.87 9.26
C SER A 148 0.29 -4.58 9.28
N TYR A 149 -0.23 -4.07 10.39
CA TYR A 149 -1.61 -3.63 10.55
C TYR A 149 -1.64 -2.13 10.67
N TYR A 150 -2.32 -1.50 9.73
CA TYR A 150 -2.56 -0.08 9.71
C TYR A 150 -4.00 0.15 10.12
N SER A 151 -4.21 0.83 11.26
CA SER A 151 -5.57 1.13 11.71
C SER A 151 -6.15 2.20 10.81
N LEU A 152 -7.39 2.00 10.36
CA LEU A 152 -8.16 2.96 9.59
C LEU A 152 -9.23 3.52 10.52
N GLU A 153 -8.89 4.61 11.21
CA GLU A 153 -9.82 5.38 12.03
C GLU A 153 -10.31 6.60 11.23
N GLN A 154 -11.42 7.21 11.62
CA GLN A 154 -11.95 8.39 10.92
C GLN A 154 -10.87 9.48 10.81
N HIS A 155 -10.45 9.78 9.58
CA HIS A 155 -9.44 10.81 9.24
C HIS A 155 -8.02 10.57 9.76
N ASN A 156 -7.72 9.40 10.36
CA ASN A 156 -6.36 9.07 10.78
C ASN A 156 -6.04 7.62 10.44
N SER A 157 -4.88 7.41 9.81
CA SER A 157 -4.38 6.09 9.48
C SER A 157 -2.97 5.92 10.00
N GLU A 158 -2.74 4.91 10.82
CA GLU A 158 -1.45 4.74 11.51
C GLU A 158 -1.00 3.28 11.51
N LEU A 159 0.32 3.04 11.44
CA LEU A 159 0.90 1.73 11.66
C LEU A 159 0.78 1.36 13.15
N THR A 160 -0.16 0.48 13.48
CA THR A 160 -0.47 0.13 14.87
C THR A 160 0.16 -1.19 15.32
N PHE A 161 0.57 -2.05 14.40
CA PHE A 161 1.27 -3.28 14.73
C PHE A 161 2.12 -3.74 13.54
N ARG A 162 3.36 -4.14 13.80
CA ARG A 162 4.26 -4.73 12.80
C ARG A 162 5.10 -5.80 13.46
N GLN A 163 5.09 -7.00 12.91
CA GLN A 163 5.75 -8.13 13.54
C GLN A 163 6.18 -9.18 12.51
N PHE A 164 7.35 -9.79 12.73
CA PHE A 164 7.69 -11.02 12.01
C PHE A 164 6.74 -12.16 12.41
N THR A 165 6.24 -12.90 11.43
CA THR A 165 5.32 -14.03 11.65
C THR A 165 5.89 -15.35 11.17
N ASN A 166 6.93 -15.34 10.33
CA ASN A 166 7.60 -16.56 9.91
C ASN A 166 9.11 -16.35 9.79
N ILE A 167 9.86 -17.38 10.13
CA ILE A 167 11.27 -17.55 9.74
C ILE A 167 11.47 -18.97 9.24
N ASN A 168 12.16 -19.07 8.10
CA ASN A 168 12.58 -20.33 7.55
C ASN A 168 14.05 -20.22 7.11
N THR A 169 14.87 -21.09 7.69
CA THR A 169 16.27 -21.34 7.35
C THR A 169 16.46 -22.83 7.05
N ASP A 170 17.63 -23.20 6.54
CA ASP A 170 17.96 -24.61 6.28
C ASP A 170 17.91 -25.49 7.55
N GLU A 171 18.04 -24.88 8.73
CA GLU A 171 18.09 -25.60 10.02
C GLU A 171 16.80 -25.49 10.84
N LYS A 172 16.06 -24.38 10.70
CA LYS A 172 14.97 -24.01 11.60
C LYS A 172 13.81 -23.36 10.84
N GLU A 173 12.61 -23.74 11.23
CA GLU A 173 11.40 -23.07 10.83
C GLU A 173 10.53 -22.80 12.07
N ALA A 174 10.04 -21.57 12.16
CA ALA A 174 9.17 -21.13 13.23
C ALA A 174 8.14 -20.16 12.70
N GLU A 175 6.96 -20.19 13.31
CA GLU A 175 5.82 -19.37 12.92
C GLU A 175 5.19 -18.75 14.16
N GLN A 176 4.87 -17.46 14.09
CA GLN A 176 4.04 -16.77 15.05
C GLN A 176 2.66 -16.52 14.44
N ILE A 177 1.66 -17.21 14.96
CA ILE A 177 0.26 -17.12 14.52
C ILE A 177 -0.48 -16.13 15.42
N ILE A 178 -1.21 -15.20 14.81
CA ILE A 178 -2.15 -14.31 15.52
C ILE A 178 -3.41 -15.11 15.84
N THR A 179 -3.66 -15.36 17.13
CA THR A 179 -4.80 -16.16 17.61
C THR A 179 -5.98 -15.30 18.07
N GLY A 180 -5.75 -14.01 18.31
CA GLY A 180 -6.81 -13.07 18.66
C GLY A 180 -6.39 -11.62 18.44
N ILE A 181 -7.34 -10.80 18.00
CA ILE A 181 -7.20 -9.35 17.88
C ILE A 181 -8.43 -8.73 18.57
N SER A 182 -8.20 -7.75 19.43
CA SER A 182 -9.23 -6.93 20.06
C SER A 182 -8.76 -5.48 20.12
N ASP A 183 -9.65 -4.59 20.56
CA ASP A 183 -9.34 -3.18 20.73
C ASP A 183 -8.23 -2.93 21.77
N THR A 184 -7.96 -3.90 22.65
CA THR A 184 -6.99 -3.80 23.76
C THR A 184 -5.76 -4.68 23.60
N ALA A 185 -5.81 -5.76 22.81
CA ALA A 185 -4.67 -6.65 22.65
C ALA A 185 -4.64 -7.41 21.32
N ILE A 186 -3.43 -7.74 20.87
CA ILE A 186 -3.16 -8.79 19.89
C ILE A 186 -2.49 -9.95 20.62
N VAL A 187 -3.06 -11.14 20.50
CA VAL A 187 -2.57 -12.37 21.13
C VAL A 187 -1.98 -13.26 20.06
N THR A 188 -0.78 -13.78 20.30
CA THR A 188 -0.07 -14.63 19.36
C THR A 188 0.49 -15.88 20.04
N ASN A 189 0.62 -16.97 19.25
CA ASN A 189 1.30 -18.19 19.67
C ASN A 189 2.43 -18.51 18.70
N ILE A 190 3.59 -18.87 19.23
CA ILE A 190 4.77 -19.26 18.46
C ILE A 190 4.87 -20.79 18.43
N PHE A 191 5.06 -21.32 17.23
CA PHE A 191 5.24 -22.74 16.92
C PHE A 191 6.60 -22.96 16.27
N PHE A 192 7.21 -24.11 16.55
CA PHE A 192 8.49 -24.54 15.97
C PHE A 192 8.27 -25.88 15.28
N THR A 193 8.85 -26.10 14.10
CA THR A 193 8.68 -27.36 13.35
C THR A 193 9.42 -28.56 13.96
N LYS A 194 10.43 -28.34 14.80
CA LYS A 194 11.14 -29.39 15.55
C LYS A 194 11.21 -29.05 17.04
N PRO A 195 10.08 -29.03 17.77
CA PRO A 195 10.11 -28.81 19.19
C PRO A 195 10.83 -29.99 19.87
N LYS A 196 11.74 -29.73 20.81
CA LYS A 196 12.08 -30.74 21.82
C LYS A 196 10.93 -30.94 22.83
N ASP A 197 10.07 -29.92 22.97
CA ASP A 197 8.88 -29.89 23.79
C ASP A 197 7.75 -29.23 22.98
N GLU A 198 6.58 -29.86 22.85
CA GLU A 198 5.40 -29.40 22.08
C GLU A 198 4.76 -28.08 22.57
N ARG A 199 5.43 -27.33 23.45
CA ARG A 199 4.86 -26.14 24.07
C ARG A 199 4.93 -24.96 23.10
N SER A 200 3.78 -24.42 22.74
CA SER A 200 3.69 -23.12 22.09
C SER A 200 4.04 -22.01 23.08
N LEU A 201 4.70 -20.96 22.60
CA LEU A 201 5.00 -19.77 23.41
C LEU A 201 3.99 -18.68 23.10
N LYS A 202 3.25 -18.24 24.11
CA LYS A 202 2.31 -17.14 23.99
C LYS A 202 3.01 -15.79 24.15
N ASP A 203 2.74 -14.88 23.22
CA ASP A 203 3.08 -13.46 23.34
C ASP A 203 1.80 -12.61 23.27
N VAL A 204 1.80 -11.48 23.99
CA VAL A 204 0.64 -10.58 24.07
C VAL A 204 1.11 -9.16 23.86
N PHE A 205 0.53 -8.51 22.87
CA PHE A 205 0.78 -7.12 22.53
C PHE A 205 -0.39 -6.29 23.02
N ASN A 206 -0.19 -5.51 24.08
CA ASN A 206 -1.25 -4.66 24.62
C ASN A 206 -1.27 -3.32 23.87
N TYR A 207 -2.47 -2.81 23.59
CA TYR A 207 -2.62 -1.51 22.94
C TYR A 207 -2.17 -0.40 23.89
N ASN A 208 -1.23 0.43 23.43
CA ASN A 208 -0.77 1.61 24.13
C ASN A 208 -1.40 2.85 23.47
N ALA A 209 -2.34 3.50 24.17
CA ALA A 209 -3.05 4.67 23.65
C ALA A 209 -2.14 5.88 23.41
N GLY A 210 -1.11 6.07 24.24
CA GLY A 210 -0.17 7.19 24.08
C GLY A 210 0.72 7.08 22.85
N LEU A 211 0.98 5.85 22.38
CA LEU A 211 1.77 5.56 21.19
C LEU A 211 0.91 5.06 20.02
N GLN A 212 -0.40 4.99 20.22
CA GLN A 212 -1.41 4.49 19.28
C GLN A 212 -1.07 3.12 18.63
N ARG A 213 -0.38 2.24 19.36
CA ARG A 213 0.12 0.96 18.80
C ARG A 213 0.12 -0.18 19.81
N TYR A 214 0.06 -1.41 19.30
CA TYR A 214 0.16 -2.63 20.09
C TYR A 214 1.62 -2.96 20.39
N LEU A 215 1.94 -3.18 21.67
CA LEU A 215 3.30 -3.41 22.15
C LEU A 215 3.38 -4.65 23.04
N SER A 216 4.35 -5.51 22.78
CA SER A 216 4.73 -6.58 23.70
C SER A 216 5.93 -6.16 24.53
N ASN A 217 5.88 -6.45 25.84
CA ASN A 217 7.02 -6.28 26.74
C ASN A 217 8.10 -7.36 26.52
N LYS A 218 7.78 -8.44 25.81
CA LYS A 218 8.68 -9.58 25.59
C LYS A 218 9.21 -9.62 24.16
N ASN A 219 8.35 -9.32 23.18
CA ASN A 219 8.62 -9.38 21.75
C ASN A 219 9.41 -10.66 21.37
N LEU A 220 8.81 -11.81 21.70
CA LEU A 220 9.49 -13.11 21.74
C LEU A 220 9.98 -13.54 20.36
N PHE A 221 9.18 -13.31 19.31
CA PHE A 221 9.54 -13.75 17.97
C PHE A 221 10.59 -12.86 17.32
N ASP A 222 10.54 -11.53 17.49
CA ASP A 222 11.63 -10.66 17.01
C ASP A 222 12.97 -11.00 17.67
N SER A 223 12.94 -11.32 18.97
CA SER A 223 14.13 -11.79 19.69
C SER A 223 14.69 -13.09 19.10
N LEU A 224 13.82 -14.02 18.69
CA LEU A 224 14.19 -15.22 17.95
C LEU A 224 14.82 -14.85 16.59
N ILE A 225 14.17 -14.01 15.78
CA ILE A 225 14.68 -13.57 14.46
C ILE A 225 16.09 -12.98 14.58
N ILE A 226 16.28 -12.03 15.49
CA ILE A 226 17.57 -11.36 15.70
C ILE A 226 18.66 -12.38 16.07
N ARG A 227 18.34 -13.34 16.94
CA ARG A 227 19.27 -14.41 17.33
C ARG A 227 19.67 -15.27 16.14
N GLU A 228 18.71 -15.71 15.33
CA GLU A 228 18.99 -16.56 14.16
C GLU A 228 19.80 -15.81 13.09
N ILE A 229 19.46 -14.55 12.78
CA ILE A 229 20.21 -13.73 11.82
C ILE A 229 21.66 -13.48 12.28
N ARG A 230 21.88 -13.30 13.59
CA ARG A 230 23.23 -13.11 14.17
C ARG A 230 24.05 -14.39 14.16
N ALA A 231 23.42 -15.56 14.25
CA ALA A 231 24.12 -16.85 14.22
C ALA A 231 24.71 -17.17 12.83
N ILE A 232 24.18 -16.56 11.76
CA ILE A 232 24.67 -16.76 10.39
C ILE A 232 26.04 -16.10 10.21
N LYS A 233 27.08 -16.93 10.09
CA LYS A 233 28.48 -16.53 9.93
C LYS A 233 28.85 -16.21 8.48
N THR A 234 28.20 -16.84 7.51
CA THR A 234 28.47 -16.68 6.07
C THR A 234 27.57 -15.60 5.49
N PHE A 235 28.17 -14.57 4.91
CA PHE A 235 27.46 -13.53 4.17
C PHE A 235 27.62 -13.82 2.68
N SER A 236 26.52 -14.04 1.96
CA SER A 236 26.53 -14.16 0.51
C SER A 236 26.08 -12.84 -0.11
N ASN A 237 26.96 -12.21 -0.89
CA ASN A 237 26.64 -10.99 -1.64
C ASN A 237 25.64 -11.23 -2.78
N LYS A 238 25.34 -12.49 -3.12
CA LYS A 238 24.55 -12.87 -4.30
C LYS A 238 23.10 -12.37 -4.25
N ASN A 239 22.60 -12.00 -3.07
CA ASN A 239 21.22 -11.55 -2.85
C ASN A 239 21.12 -10.09 -2.37
N LEU A 240 22.18 -9.29 -2.50
CA LEU A 240 22.11 -7.87 -2.19
C LEU A 240 21.41 -7.12 -3.32
N ILE A 241 20.22 -6.60 -3.03
CA ILE A 241 19.56 -5.65 -3.92
C ILE A 241 20.32 -4.34 -3.81
N THR A 242 20.95 -3.93 -4.91
CA THR A 242 21.72 -2.67 -4.98
C THR A 242 20.91 -1.68 -5.78
N ASP A 243 20.67 -0.49 -5.23
CA ASP A 243 19.94 0.56 -5.95
C ASP A 243 20.82 1.17 -7.05
N THR A 244 20.51 0.84 -8.30
CA THR A 244 21.18 1.38 -9.49
C THR A 244 20.51 2.64 -10.03
N THR A 245 19.41 3.10 -9.43
CA THR A 245 18.63 4.25 -9.91
C THR A 245 19.17 5.59 -9.44
N LYS A 246 20.01 5.62 -8.39
CA LYS A 246 20.80 6.80 -8.02
C LYS A 246 22.10 6.85 -8.82
N LYS A 247 22.12 7.65 -9.90
CA LYS A 247 23.38 8.22 -10.38
C LYS A 247 23.80 9.29 -9.38
N TYR A 248 24.90 9.06 -8.66
CA TYR A 248 25.61 10.09 -7.90
C TYR A 248 26.24 11.11 -8.85
#